data_AF-A0A6M1ZDN4-F1
#
_entry.id   AF-A0A6M1ZDN4-F1
#
_cell.length_a   1.000
_cell.length_b   1.000
_cell.length_c   1.000
_cell.angle_alpha   90.00
_cell.angle_beta   90.00
_cell.angle_gamma   90.00
#
_symmetry.space_group_name_H-M   'P 1'
#
loop_
_entity.id
_entity.type
_entity.pdbx_description
1 polymer ?
#
loop_
_entity_poly.entity_id
_entity_poly.type
_entity_poly.pdbx_seq_one_letter_code
_entity_poly.pdbx_strand_id
1 'polypeptide(L)'
;GLIRFFSALVLFVFYTIYISAAVVRIGLVLNTLFGIDYIISVIFGVVIVVPYVFIGGFLTLAWIDLFQGIFLMFVILIVPLYLLPSVGGIDGIWTAIHTKGLTSSLFPNFKPITICEMFFVLIGWGLGYFGQPHIITKFMGINRVSEIRKAQAVGMSWMTIALGSATLVGLVGIPFFLTKGLADSSEVFIQMVKQSFPPFLVGLMLCAVFAATINAMSSMVLVLSSSLAEDLYKRVFNKKASSKELLLVSRFGVILVSVIAFAIAVGKISTIYGLVFYAWSGLGASFGPLLLMCLYGRNINKYGAICGIIVGGVVAAAWPLLDNVLPLAIPPLPPAFVASFLSMWVVSYATRRRAASLAT
;
A
#
# COMPACT_ATOMS: atom_id res chain seq x y z
N GLY A 1 8.88 22.98 11.88
CA GLY A 1 10.22 22.40 11.70
C GLY A 1 10.20 20.93 12.02
N LEU A 2 10.30 20.57 13.30
CA LEU A 2 10.45 19.18 13.75
C LEU A 2 9.35 18.21 13.31
N ILE A 3 8.07 18.59 13.31
CA ILE A 3 6.99 17.69 12.83
C ILE A 3 7.27 17.23 11.39
N ARG A 4 7.57 18.18 10.50
CA ARG A 4 7.86 17.89 9.09
C ARG A 4 9.10 17.01 8.92
N PHE A 5 10.12 17.19 9.76
CA PHE A 5 11.31 16.33 9.76
C PHE A 5 10.96 14.87 10.12
N PHE A 6 10.27 14.66 11.24
CA PHE A 6 9.87 13.31 11.65
C PHE A 6 8.87 12.68 10.68
N SER A 7 7.94 13.48 10.12
CA SER A 7 7.07 13.05 9.04
C SER A 7 7.89 12.59 7.83
N ALA A 8 8.86 13.37 7.36
CA ALA A 8 9.70 13.02 6.22
C ALA A 8 10.50 11.73 6.46
N LEU A 9 11.01 11.51 7.68
CA LEU A 9 11.72 10.29 8.05
C LEU A 9 10.80 9.06 8.02
N VAL A 10 9.62 9.16 8.63
CA VAL A 10 8.61 8.09 8.62
C VAL A 10 8.15 7.79 7.19
N LEU A 11 7.91 8.82 6.38
CA LEU A 11 7.58 8.67 4.96
C LEU A 11 8.70 7.96 4.22
N PHE A 12 9.95 8.36 4.44
CA PHE A 12 11.10 7.72 3.82
C PHE A 12 11.17 6.23 4.11
N VAL A 13 11.05 5.83 5.38
CA VAL A 13 11.10 4.42 5.77
C VAL A 13 9.95 3.63 5.14
N PHE A 14 8.70 4.03 5.38
CA PHE A 14 7.56 3.21 4.99
C PHE A 14 7.23 3.29 3.50
N TYR A 15 7.36 4.46 2.85
CA TYR A 15 7.18 4.51 1.40
C TYR A 15 8.28 3.79 0.65
N THR A 16 9.53 3.75 1.13
CA THR A 16 10.57 2.95 0.48
C THR A 16 10.20 1.46 0.47
N ILE A 17 9.67 0.95 1.58
CA ILE A 17 9.17 -0.43 1.67
C ILE A 17 7.93 -0.62 0.77
N TYR A 18 7.01 0.35 0.73
CA TYR A 18 5.85 0.27 -0.14
C TYR A 18 6.25 0.23 -1.63
N ILE A 19 7.15 1.11 -2.03
CA ILE A 19 7.73 1.18 -3.38
C ILE A 19 8.44 -0.13 -3.72
N SER A 20 9.16 -0.73 -2.77
CA SER A 20 9.79 -2.05 -2.98
C SER A 20 8.77 -3.13 -3.34
N ALA A 21 7.58 -3.14 -2.74
CA ALA A 21 6.53 -4.10 -3.08
C ALA A 21 6.04 -3.94 -4.53
N ALA A 22 5.97 -2.70 -5.02
CA ALA A 22 5.63 -2.42 -6.41
C ALA A 22 6.75 -2.84 -7.38
N VAL A 23 8.01 -2.64 -7.00
CA VAL A 23 9.18 -3.12 -7.76
C VAL A 23 9.21 -4.66 -7.83
N VAL A 24 8.95 -5.35 -6.71
CA VAL A 24 8.82 -6.82 -6.68
C VAL A 24 7.71 -7.29 -7.63
N ARG A 25 6.56 -6.62 -7.63
CA ARG A 25 5.44 -6.94 -8.52
C ARG A 25 5.81 -6.80 -10.00
N ILE A 26 6.50 -5.71 -10.36
CA ILE A 26 7.04 -5.52 -11.72
C ILE A 26 8.01 -6.67 -12.07
N GLY A 27 8.93 -6.99 -11.16
CA GLY A 27 9.89 -8.07 -11.34
C GLY A 27 9.23 -9.42 -11.62
N LEU A 28 8.21 -9.76 -10.85
CA LEU A 28 7.43 -10.99 -11.01
C LEU A 28 6.67 -10.99 -12.35
N VAL A 29 5.98 -9.90 -12.71
CA VAL A 29 5.25 -9.83 -13.99
C VAL A 29 6.19 -10.11 -15.17
N LEU A 30 7.36 -9.47 -15.22
CA LEU A 30 8.33 -9.66 -16.31
C LEU A 30 8.97 -11.05 -16.29
N ASN A 31 9.33 -11.56 -15.11
CA ASN A 31 9.89 -12.89 -14.95
C ASN A 31 8.91 -13.99 -15.39
N THR A 32 7.69 -13.95 -14.85
CA THR A 32 6.64 -14.91 -15.18
C THR A 32 6.26 -14.83 -16.67
N LEU A 33 6.24 -13.65 -17.27
CA LEU A 33 5.84 -13.49 -18.67
C LEU A 33 6.90 -13.94 -19.66
N PHE A 34 8.04 -13.29 -19.60
CA PHE A 34 9.08 -13.36 -20.62
C PHE A 34 10.16 -14.39 -20.27
N GLY A 35 10.10 -14.98 -19.07
CA GLY A 35 11.16 -15.86 -18.57
C GLY A 35 12.48 -15.13 -18.31
N ILE A 36 12.45 -13.79 -18.23
CA ILE A 36 13.62 -12.96 -17.93
C ILE A 36 14.00 -13.20 -16.48
N ASP A 37 15.29 -13.27 -16.17
CA ASP A 37 15.76 -13.39 -14.79
C ASP A 37 15.10 -12.34 -13.87
N TYR A 38 14.77 -12.75 -12.64
CA TYR A 38 14.06 -11.90 -11.69
C TYR A 38 14.85 -10.63 -11.35
N ILE A 39 16.17 -10.72 -11.17
CA ILE A 39 17.00 -9.56 -10.84
C ILE A 39 17.02 -8.59 -12.01
N ILE A 40 17.19 -9.09 -13.24
CA ILE A 40 17.12 -8.26 -14.46
C ILE A 40 15.75 -7.57 -14.59
N SER A 41 14.68 -8.30 -14.28
CA SER A 41 13.30 -7.79 -14.30
C SER A 41 13.09 -6.65 -13.30
N VAL A 42 13.65 -6.77 -12.09
CA VAL A 42 13.61 -5.73 -11.04
C VAL A 42 14.44 -4.51 -11.45
N ILE A 43 15.62 -4.69 -12.07
CA ILE A 43 16.42 -3.59 -12.63
C ILE A 43 15.61 -2.82 -13.67
N PHE A 44 14.95 -3.52 -14.59
CA PHE A 44 14.08 -2.92 -15.59
C PHE A 44 12.97 -2.07 -14.96
N GLY A 45 12.32 -2.61 -13.91
CA GLY A 45 11.29 -1.89 -13.17
C GLY A 45 11.80 -0.57 -12.60
N VAL A 46 12.96 -0.57 -11.96
CA VAL A 46 13.57 0.64 -11.39
C VAL A 46 13.94 1.65 -12.49
N VAL A 47 14.55 1.20 -13.59
CA VAL A 47 14.98 2.07 -14.69
C VAL A 47 13.80 2.73 -15.39
N ILE A 48 12.65 2.06 -15.51
CA ILE A 48 11.43 2.63 -16.12
C ILE A 48 10.81 3.71 -15.23
N VAL A 49 10.94 3.57 -13.92
CA VAL A 49 10.22 4.40 -12.96
C VAL A 49 10.87 5.75 -12.75
N VAL A 50 12.20 5.79 -12.78
CA VAL A 50 12.97 7.03 -12.60
C VAL A 50 12.60 8.11 -13.64
N PRO A 51 12.56 7.83 -14.96
CA PRO A 51 12.09 8.78 -15.97
C PRO A 51 10.64 9.24 -15.79
N TYR A 52 9.74 8.31 -15.43
CA TYR A 52 8.32 8.62 -15.31
C TYR A 52 8.02 9.66 -14.22
N VAL A 53 8.79 9.62 -13.13
CA VAL A 53 8.68 10.60 -12.03
C VAL A 53 9.11 12.01 -12.47
N PHE A 54 9.99 12.13 -13.47
CA PHE A 54 10.44 13.44 -13.96
C PHE A 54 9.45 14.14 -14.89
N ILE A 55 8.40 13.45 -15.35
CA ILE A 55 7.49 13.93 -16.40
C ILE A 55 6.06 14.23 -15.87
N GLY A 56 5.73 13.86 -14.64
CA GLY A 56 4.34 13.89 -14.15
C GLY A 56 3.87 15.19 -13.47
N GLY A 57 2.94 15.91 -14.11
CA GLY A 57 2.04 16.88 -13.46
C GLY A 57 0.72 16.22 -13.00
N PHE A 58 0.13 16.69 -11.89
CA PHE A 58 -0.97 16.03 -11.17
C PHE A 58 -2.28 15.82 -11.99
N LEU A 59 -2.63 16.70 -12.92
CA LEU A 59 -3.91 16.64 -13.64
C LEU A 59 -3.97 15.55 -14.72
N THR A 60 -2.84 15.27 -15.37
CA THR A 60 -2.72 14.19 -16.37
C THR A 60 -2.83 12.81 -15.70
N LEU A 61 -2.36 12.70 -14.45
CA LEU A 61 -2.38 11.45 -13.70
C LEU A 61 -3.81 10.97 -13.42
N ALA A 62 -4.75 11.86 -13.09
CA ALA A 62 -6.12 11.47 -12.75
C ALA A 62 -6.87 10.76 -13.90
N TRP A 63 -6.68 11.20 -15.14
CA TRP A 63 -7.27 10.55 -16.31
C TRP A 63 -6.62 9.20 -16.61
N ILE A 64 -5.30 9.11 -16.47
CA ILE A 64 -4.55 7.86 -16.63
C ILE A 64 -5.02 6.84 -15.58
N ASP A 65 -5.14 7.25 -14.31
CA ASP A 65 -5.68 6.44 -13.21
C ASP A 65 -7.07 5.87 -13.55
N LEU A 66 -7.95 6.71 -14.12
CA LEU A 66 -9.31 6.30 -14.45
C LEU A 66 -9.34 5.22 -15.52
N PHE A 67 -8.70 5.45 -16.67
CA PHE A 67 -8.73 4.49 -17.78
C PHE A 67 -8.01 3.18 -17.43
N GLN A 68 -6.85 3.27 -16.77
CA GLN A 68 -6.12 2.09 -16.30
C GLN A 68 -6.93 1.32 -15.25
N GLY A 69 -7.60 2.03 -14.35
CA GLY A 69 -8.46 1.44 -13.32
C GLY A 69 -9.64 0.67 -13.92
N ILE A 70 -10.34 1.26 -14.90
CA ILE A 70 -11.45 0.59 -15.61
C ILE A 70 -10.95 -0.68 -16.29
N PHE A 71 -9.84 -0.58 -17.01
CA PHE A 71 -9.30 -1.72 -17.74
C PHE A 71 -8.86 -2.84 -16.78
N LEU A 72 -8.10 -2.51 -15.73
CA LEU A 72 -7.65 -3.50 -14.75
C LEU A 72 -8.83 -4.17 -14.01
N MET A 73 -9.86 -3.38 -13.66
CA MET A 73 -11.09 -3.91 -13.06
C MET A 73 -11.79 -4.91 -14.00
N PHE A 74 -11.88 -4.58 -15.29
CA PHE A 74 -12.45 -5.48 -16.28
C PHE A 74 -11.67 -6.80 -16.36
N VAL A 75 -10.33 -6.74 -16.43
CA VAL A 75 -9.49 -7.93 -16.52
C VAL A 75 -9.61 -8.80 -15.27
N ILE A 76 -9.49 -8.21 -14.07
CA ILE A 76 -9.54 -8.99 -12.82
C ILE A 76 -10.91 -9.66 -12.59
N LEU A 77 -11.99 -9.08 -13.13
CA LEU A 77 -13.34 -9.65 -13.09
C LEU A 77 -13.55 -10.74 -14.14
N ILE A 78 -13.19 -10.49 -15.41
CA ILE A 78 -13.50 -11.39 -16.52
C ILE A 78 -12.65 -12.66 -16.50
N VAL A 79 -11.36 -12.56 -16.14
CA VAL A 79 -10.45 -13.72 -16.14
C VAL A 79 -10.98 -14.88 -15.28
N PRO A 80 -11.32 -14.70 -13.99
CA PRO A 80 -11.82 -15.81 -13.20
C PRO A 80 -13.21 -16.28 -13.64
N LEU A 81 -14.08 -15.39 -14.15
CA LEU A 81 -15.38 -15.80 -14.70
C LEU A 81 -15.24 -16.66 -15.95
N TYR A 82 -14.30 -16.33 -16.83
CA TYR A 82 -14.00 -17.09 -18.04
C TYR A 82 -13.40 -18.47 -17.72
N LEU A 83 -12.59 -18.57 -16.66
CA LEU A 83 -11.94 -19.82 -16.24
C LEU A 83 -12.80 -20.67 -15.30
N LEU A 84 -13.91 -20.14 -14.79
CA LEU A 84 -14.80 -20.89 -13.90
C LEU A 84 -15.31 -22.20 -14.53
N PRO A 85 -15.74 -22.25 -15.81
CA PRO A 85 -16.18 -23.50 -16.43
C PRO A 85 -15.03 -24.52 -16.61
N SER A 86 -13.80 -24.06 -16.87
CA SER A 86 -12.66 -24.96 -17.13
C SER A 86 -12.18 -25.69 -15.87
N VAL A 87 -12.53 -25.19 -14.69
CA VAL A 87 -12.24 -25.83 -13.41
C VAL A 87 -13.41 -26.66 -12.87
N GLY A 88 -14.46 -26.90 -13.67
CA GLY A 88 -15.65 -27.65 -13.24
C GLY A 88 -16.71 -26.78 -12.55
N GLY A 89 -16.68 -25.46 -12.77
CA GLY A 89 -17.65 -24.54 -12.22
C GLY A 89 -17.50 -24.35 -10.71
N ILE A 90 -18.61 -24.00 -10.07
CA ILE A 90 -18.68 -23.82 -8.61
C ILE A 90 -18.40 -25.15 -7.90
N ASP A 91 -18.89 -26.28 -8.45
CA ASP A 91 -18.69 -27.61 -7.86
C ASP A 91 -17.22 -28.03 -7.84
N GLY A 92 -16.46 -27.66 -8.87
CA GLY A 92 -15.02 -27.87 -8.92
C GLY A 92 -14.27 -27.09 -7.84
N ILE A 93 -14.69 -25.86 -7.56
CA ILE A 93 -14.16 -25.05 -6.44
C ILE A 93 -14.45 -25.77 -5.12
N TRP A 94 -15.69 -26.19 -4.88
CA TRP A 94 -16.07 -26.90 -3.65
C TRP A 94 -15.26 -28.18 -3.45
N THR A 95 -15.13 -28.99 -4.49
CA THR A 95 -14.36 -30.23 -4.45
C THR A 95 -12.90 -29.96 -4.11
N ALA A 96 -12.28 -28.94 -4.72
CA ALA A 96 -10.89 -28.59 -4.45
C ALA A 96 -10.69 -28.01 -3.04
N ILE A 97 -11.64 -27.19 -2.55
CA ILE A 97 -11.64 -26.67 -1.18
C ILE A 97 -11.67 -27.82 -0.18
N HIS A 98 -12.57 -28.79 -0.36
CA HIS A 98 -12.66 -29.98 0.50
C HIS A 98 -11.39 -30.83 0.42
N THR A 99 -10.82 -31.00 -0.77
CA THR A 99 -9.58 -31.77 -0.98
C THR A 99 -8.39 -31.15 -0.25
N LYS A 100 -8.32 -29.81 -0.21
CA LYS A 100 -7.28 -29.08 0.54
C LYS A 100 -7.61 -28.87 2.02
N GLY A 101 -8.76 -29.34 2.50
CA GLY A 101 -9.22 -29.09 3.87
C GLY A 101 -9.45 -27.60 4.18
N LEU A 102 -9.72 -26.78 3.16
CA LEU A 102 -9.99 -25.35 3.32
C LEU A 102 -11.43 -25.14 3.79
N THR A 103 -11.67 -24.05 4.51
CA THR A 103 -13.03 -23.70 4.91
C THR A 103 -13.74 -22.94 3.80
N SER A 104 -14.98 -23.32 3.56
CA SER A 104 -15.88 -22.71 2.57
C SER A 104 -16.80 -21.62 3.12
N SER A 105 -16.89 -21.52 4.44
CA SER A 105 -17.67 -20.48 5.11
C SER A 105 -16.86 -19.18 5.22
N LEU A 106 -17.55 -18.04 5.07
CA LEU A 106 -16.99 -16.71 5.34
C LEU A 106 -16.47 -16.61 6.78
N PHE A 107 -17.11 -17.34 7.70
CA PHE A 107 -16.65 -17.52 9.07
C PHE A 107 -16.17 -18.97 9.23
N PRO A 108 -14.85 -19.22 9.24
CA PRO A 108 -14.33 -20.57 9.29
C PRO A 108 -14.73 -21.32 10.56
N ASN A 109 -14.86 -20.58 11.65
CA ASN A 109 -15.41 -21.05 12.90
C ASN A 109 -15.91 -19.83 13.71
N PHE A 110 -16.74 -20.09 14.72
CA PHE A 110 -17.20 -19.07 15.68
C PHE A 110 -16.33 -19.05 16.96
N LYS A 111 -15.07 -19.48 16.88
CA LYS A 111 -14.16 -19.36 18.03
C LYS A 111 -13.84 -17.88 18.24
N PRO A 112 -13.77 -17.41 19.49
CA PRO A 112 -13.46 -16.01 19.79
C PRO A 112 -12.17 -15.52 19.12
N ILE A 113 -11.14 -16.39 19.02
CA ILE A 113 -9.86 -16.04 18.39
C ILE A 113 -10.01 -15.68 16.91
N THR A 114 -10.74 -16.47 16.13
CA THR A 114 -10.94 -16.24 14.69
C THR A 114 -11.79 -14.99 14.45
N ILE A 115 -12.79 -14.74 15.30
CA ILE A 115 -13.58 -13.51 15.24
C ILE A 115 -12.70 -12.29 15.55
N CYS A 116 -11.84 -12.38 16.57
CA CYS A 116 -10.88 -11.33 16.91
C CYS A 116 -9.89 -11.06 15.77
N GLU A 117 -9.31 -12.10 15.16
CA GLU A 117 -8.40 -11.97 14.01
C GLU A 117 -9.07 -11.24 12.85
N MET A 118 -10.28 -11.64 12.45
CA MET A 118 -11.05 -10.97 11.40
C MET A 118 -11.29 -9.49 11.72
N PHE A 119 -11.72 -9.21 12.95
CA PHE A 119 -11.98 -7.86 13.40
C PHE A 119 -10.73 -6.98 13.33
N PHE A 120 -9.58 -7.49 13.80
CA PHE A 120 -8.33 -6.74 13.77
C PHE A 120 -7.78 -6.58 12.36
N VAL A 121 -7.94 -7.56 11.46
CA VAL A 121 -7.56 -7.41 10.04
C VAL A 121 -8.43 -6.35 9.36
N LEU A 122 -9.74 -6.34 9.63
CA LEU A 122 -10.66 -5.32 9.10
C LEU A 122 -10.26 -3.92 9.56
N ILE A 123 -9.97 -3.76 10.85
CA ILE A 123 -9.47 -2.49 11.41
C ILE A 123 -8.09 -2.14 10.84
N GLY A 124 -7.23 -3.14 10.64
CA GLY A 124 -5.90 -2.99 10.09
C GLY A 124 -5.88 -2.40 8.69
N TRP A 125 -6.84 -2.76 7.83
CA TRP A 125 -6.98 -2.12 6.54
C TRP A 125 -7.78 -0.82 6.62
N GLY A 126 -8.88 -0.80 7.36
CA GLY A 126 -9.78 0.35 7.47
C GLY A 126 -9.14 1.61 8.07
N LEU A 127 -8.50 1.48 9.24
CA LEU A 127 -7.88 2.64 9.91
C LEU A 127 -6.68 3.19 9.16
N GLY A 128 -6.00 2.36 8.37
CA GLY A 128 -4.78 2.77 7.68
C GLY A 128 -5.03 3.85 6.63
N TYR A 129 -6.23 3.93 6.05
CA TYR A 129 -6.61 4.96 5.06
C TYR A 129 -6.38 6.39 5.56
N PHE A 130 -6.65 6.66 6.85
CA PHE A 130 -6.46 7.98 7.44
C PHE A 130 -4.98 8.39 7.54
N GLY A 131 -4.06 7.43 7.46
CA GLY A 131 -2.63 7.69 7.56
C GLY A 131 -1.89 7.64 6.23
N GLN A 132 -2.58 7.56 5.09
CA GLN A 132 -1.94 7.50 3.76
C GLN A 132 -1.91 8.88 3.08
N PRO A 133 -0.78 9.59 3.04
CA PRO A 133 -0.72 10.92 2.44
C PRO A 133 -1.13 10.95 0.97
N HIS A 134 -0.74 9.94 0.18
CA HIS A 134 -1.07 9.86 -1.25
C HIS A 134 -2.58 9.65 -1.51
N ILE A 135 -3.34 9.15 -0.52
CA ILE A 135 -4.80 9.04 -0.60
C ILE A 135 -5.44 10.35 -0.15
N ILE A 136 -4.95 10.93 0.96
CA ILE A 136 -5.46 12.20 1.49
C ILE A 136 -5.33 13.32 0.45
N THR A 137 -4.21 13.39 -0.27
CA THR A 137 -4.02 14.39 -1.34
C THR A 137 -5.02 14.25 -2.48
N LYS A 138 -5.51 13.03 -2.77
CA LYS A 138 -6.59 12.81 -3.75
C LYS A 138 -7.92 13.38 -3.28
N PHE A 139 -8.25 13.26 -1.98
CA PHE A 139 -9.44 13.89 -1.43
C PHE A 139 -9.37 15.42 -1.47
N MET A 140 -8.17 16.00 -1.30
CA MET A 140 -7.95 17.45 -1.44
C MET A 140 -8.14 17.97 -2.86
N GLY A 141 -8.10 17.09 -3.87
CA GLY A 141 -8.36 17.44 -5.28
C GLY A 141 -9.85 17.51 -5.65
N ILE A 142 -10.77 17.26 -4.71
CA ILE A 142 -12.21 17.32 -4.98
C ILE A 142 -12.66 18.79 -5.11
N ASN A 143 -13.26 19.13 -6.25
CA ASN A 143 -13.67 20.50 -6.58
C ASN A 143 -14.71 21.11 -5.61
N ARG A 144 -15.67 20.31 -5.13
CA ARG A 144 -16.74 20.75 -4.24
C ARG A 144 -17.02 19.69 -3.19
N VAL A 145 -17.18 20.11 -1.94
CA VAL A 145 -17.48 19.22 -0.80
C VAL A 145 -18.76 18.39 -1.03
N SER A 146 -19.74 18.93 -1.77
CA SER A 146 -20.96 18.21 -2.16
C SER A 146 -20.69 16.94 -2.99
N GLU A 147 -19.58 16.89 -3.72
CA GLU A 147 -19.22 15.77 -4.59
C GLU A 147 -18.59 14.61 -3.81
N ILE A 148 -18.23 14.80 -2.53
CA ILE A 148 -17.63 13.75 -1.69
C ILE A 148 -18.54 12.52 -1.61
N ARG A 149 -19.86 12.70 -1.49
CA ARG A 149 -20.81 11.57 -1.44
C ARG A 149 -20.81 10.76 -2.74
N LYS A 150 -20.71 11.43 -3.89
CA LYS A 150 -20.61 10.76 -5.20
C LYS A 150 -19.28 10.03 -5.33
N ALA A 151 -18.18 10.68 -4.96
CA ALA A 151 -16.85 10.07 -4.95
C ALA A 151 -16.79 8.84 -4.05
N GLN A 152 -17.41 8.90 -2.87
CA GLN A 152 -17.55 7.75 -1.97
C GLN A 152 -18.35 6.62 -2.60
N ALA A 153 -19.53 6.90 -3.16
CA ALA A 153 -20.36 5.88 -3.78
C ALA A 153 -19.64 5.15 -4.93
N VAL A 154 -18.99 5.91 -5.81
CA VAL A 154 -18.19 5.36 -6.93
C VAL A 154 -16.98 4.58 -6.40
N GLY A 155 -16.26 5.13 -5.42
CA GLY A 155 -15.09 4.45 -4.85
C GLY A 155 -15.44 3.13 -4.15
N MET A 156 -16.55 3.09 -3.41
CA MET A 156 -16.99 1.90 -2.69
C MET A 156 -17.56 0.83 -3.63
N SER A 157 -18.28 1.20 -4.69
CA SER A 157 -18.73 0.23 -5.69
C SER A 157 -17.54 -0.40 -6.40
N TRP A 158 -16.54 0.39 -6.78
CA TRP A 158 -15.29 -0.10 -7.35
C TRP A 158 -14.51 -1.01 -6.41
N MET A 159 -14.38 -0.64 -5.14
CA MET A 159 -13.69 -1.45 -4.14
C MET A 159 -14.36 -2.81 -3.99
N THR A 160 -15.70 -2.84 -3.93
CA THR A 160 -16.47 -4.07 -3.80
C THR A 160 -16.26 -5.00 -4.98
N ILE A 161 -16.31 -4.46 -6.21
CA ILE A 161 -16.08 -5.23 -7.44
C ILE A 161 -14.63 -5.75 -7.48
N ALA A 162 -13.65 -4.90 -7.21
CA ALA A 162 -12.24 -5.26 -7.29
C ALA A 162 -11.85 -6.33 -6.26
N LEU A 163 -12.25 -6.18 -4.99
CA LEU A 163 -11.95 -7.15 -3.94
C LEU A 163 -12.74 -8.44 -4.12
N GLY A 164 -14.01 -8.37 -4.55
CA GLY A 164 -14.80 -9.55 -4.90
C GLY A 164 -14.17 -10.34 -6.04
N SER A 165 -13.70 -9.64 -7.09
CA SER A 165 -13.02 -10.25 -8.23
C SER A 165 -11.67 -10.87 -7.84
N ALA A 166 -10.86 -10.17 -7.03
CA ALA A 166 -9.60 -10.69 -6.52
C ALA A 166 -9.80 -11.96 -5.68
N THR A 167 -10.86 -12.01 -4.87
CA THR A 167 -11.25 -13.20 -4.10
C THR A 167 -11.64 -14.34 -5.05
N LEU A 168 -12.42 -14.04 -6.10
CA LEU A 168 -12.82 -15.02 -7.11
C LEU A 168 -11.61 -15.59 -7.87
N VAL A 169 -10.59 -14.77 -8.19
CA VAL A 169 -9.31 -15.24 -8.74
C VAL A 169 -8.66 -16.27 -7.82
N GLY A 170 -8.62 -16.00 -6.51
CA GLY A 170 -8.12 -16.97 -5.53
C GLY A 170 -8.92 -18.27 -5.51
N LEU A 171 -10.25 -18.17 -5.48
CA LEU A 171 -11.16 -19.32 -5.44
C LEU A 171 -11.06 -20.20 -6.69
N VAL A 172 -11.01 -19.60 -7.88
CA VAL A 172 -10.81 -20.33 -9.15
C VAL A 172 -9.37 -20.85 -9.28
N GLY A 173 -8.40 -20.13 -8.72
CA GLY A 173 -7.00 -20.54 -8.70
C GLY A 173 -6.73 -21.83 -7.91
N ILE A 174 -7.50 -22.10 -6.85
CA ILE A 174 -7.36 -23.32 -6.03
C ILE A 174 -7.53 -24.60 -6.86
N PRO A 175 -8.67 -24.86 -7.55
CA PRO A 175 -8.83 -26.01 -8.42
C PRO A 175 -7.93 -25.93 -9.66
N PHE A 176 -7.71 -24.74 -10.23
CA PHE A 176 -6.90 -24.56 -11.44
C PHE A 176 -5.45 -25.06 -11.27
N PHE A 177 -4.86 -24.81 -10.10
CA PHE A 177 -3.50 -25.25 -9.75
C PHE A 177 -3.46 -26.46 -8.82
N LEU A 178 -4.57 -27.19 -8.66
CA LEU A 178 -4.62 -28.34 -7.74
C LEU A 178 -3.63 -29.43 -8.11
N THR A 179 -3.49 -29.73 -9.41
CA THR A 179 -2.59 -30.77 -9.94
C THR A 179 -1.26 -30.22 -10.43
N LYS A 180 -1.27 -29.02 -11.04
CA LYS A 180 -0.07 -28.40 -11.62
C LYS A 180 0.89 -27.83 -10.57
N GLY A 181 0.37 -27.50 -9.38
CA GLY A 181 1.11 -26.76 -8.36
C GLY A 181 1.36 -25.30 -8.76
N LEU A 182 1.64 -24.48 -7.75
CA LEU A 182 2.02 -23.08 -7.94
C LEU A 182 3.12 -22.74 -6.91
N ALA A 183 4.28 -22.29 -7.39
CA ALA A 183 5.42 -22.00 -6.54
C ALA A 183 5.19 -20.77 -5.64
N ASP A 184 4.60 -19.72 -6.20
CA ASP A 184 4.24 -18.50 -5.47
C ASP A 184 2.76 -18.16 -5.68
N SER A 185 2.01 -18.15 -4.58
CA SER A 185 0.59 -17.77 -4.56
C SER A 185 0.31 -16.36 -5.10
N SER A 186 1.28 -15.44 -5.03
CA SER A 186 1.14 -14.08 -5.55
C SER A 186 1.13 -14.01 -7.08
N GLU A 187 1.60 -15.06 -7.76
CA GLU A 187 1.58 -15.18 -9.22
C GLU A 187 0.28 -15.78 -9.77
N VAL A 188 -0.65 -16.22 -8.92
CA VAL A 188 -1.85 -16.98 -9.32
C VAL A 188 -2.58 -16.35 -10.51
N PHE A 189 -2.81 -15.03 -10.45
CA PHE A 189 -3.49 -14.29 -11.51
C PHE A 189 -2.69 -14.27 -12.82
N ILE A 190 -1.39 -13.98 -12.73
CA ILE A 190 -0.50 -13.86 -13.89
C ILE A 190 -0.40 -15.21 -14.60
N GLN A 191 -0.27 -16.29 -13.83
CA GLN A 191 -0.19 -17.66 -14.34
C GLN A 191 -1.51 -18.13 -14.95
N MET A 192 -2.66 -17.79 -14.34
CA MET A 192 -3.98 -18.07 -14.92
C MET A 192 -4.14 -17.40 -16.28
N VAL A 193 -3.75 -16.13 -16.39
CA VAL A 193 -3.80 -15.38 -17.66
C VAL A 193 -2.85 -16.02 -18.68
N LYS A 194 -1.58 -16.23 -18.31
CA LYS A 194 -0.54 -16.76 -19.21
C LYS A 194 -0.89 -18.15 -19.78
N GLN A 195 -1.49 -19.02 -18.97
CA GLN A 195 -1.79 -20.41 -19.38
C GLN A 195 -3.10 -20.56 -20.16
N SER A 196 -3.98 -19.56 -20.13
CA SER A 196 -5.36 -19.73 -20.61
C SER A 196 -5.76 -18.80 -21.75
N PHE A 197 -4.98 -17.77 -22.03
CA PHE A 197 -5.28 -16.77 -23.05
C PHE A 197 -4.22 -16.75 -24.16
N PRO A 198 -4.59 -16.35 -25.39
CA PRO A 198 -3.63 -16.19 -26.47
C PRO A 198 -2.60 -15.10 -26.18
N PRO A 199 -1.37 -15.18 -26.73
CA PRO A 199 -0.25 -14.30 -26.38
C PRO A 199 -0.56 -12.80 -26.45
N PHE A 200 -1.35 -12.37 -27.44
CA PHE A 200 -1.76 -10.97 -27.58
C PHE A 200 -2.57 -10.46 -26.37
N LEU A 201 -3.57 -11.23 -25.92
CA LEU A 201 -4.39 -10.87 -24.77
C LEU A 201 -3.60 -10.93 -23.47
N VAL A 202 -2.71 -11.93 -23.32
CA VAL A 202 -1.79 -12.03 -22.18
C VAL A 202 -0.94 -10.77 -22.07
N GLY A 203 -0.31 -10.35 -23.18
CA GLY A 203 0.48 -9.13 -23.24
C GLY A 203 -0.35 -7.89 -22.88
N LEU A 204 -1.54 -7.74 -23.47
CA LEU A 204 -2.42 -6.60 -23.21
C LEU A 204 -2.85 -6.51 -21.74
N MET A 205 -3.31 -7.63 -21.16
CA MET A 205 -3.78 -7.70 -19.77
C MET A 205 -2.66 -7.38 -18.78
N LEU A 206 -1.46 -7.91 -19.01
CA LEU A 206 -0.35 -7.74 -18.09
C LEU A 206 0.40 -6.43 -18.27
N CYS A 207 0.42 -5.85 -19.48
CA CYS A 207 0.81 -4.46 -19.70
C CYS A 207 -0.04 -3.51 -18.86
N ALA A 208 -1.34 -3.79 -18.68
CA ALA A 208 -2.16 -2.95 -17.81
C ALA A 208 -1.85 -3.12 -16.32
N VAL A 209 -1.58 -4.34 -15.85
CA VAL A 209 -1.10 -4.57 -14.47
C VAL A 209 0.20 -3.82 -14.22
N PHE A 210 1.11 -3.88 -15.19
CA PHE A 210 2.40 -3.18 -15.16
C PHE A 210 2.20 -1.66 -15.12
N ALA A 211 1.38 -1.12 -16.03
CA ALA A 211 1.08 0.30 -16.12
C ALA A 211 0.40 0.84 -14.85
N ALA A 212 -0.57 0.11 -14.29
CA ALA A 212 -1.21 0.47 -13.03
C ALA A 212 -0.24 0.48 -11.84
N THR A 213 0.71 -0.47 -11.82
CA THR A 213 1.74 -0.56 -10.76
C THR A 213 2.71 0.61 -10.85
N ILE A 214 3.18 0.96 -12.05
CA ILE A 214 4.04 2.14 -12.26
C ILE A 214 3.33 3.40 -11.80
N ASN A 215 2.08 3.59 -12.24
CA ASN A 215 1.32 4.78 -11.95
C ASN A 215 1.07 4.99 -10.45
N ALA A 216 0.68 3.92 -9.74
CA ALA A 216 0.54 3.95 -8.28
C ALA A 216 1.87 4.29 -7.58
N MET A 217 2.96 3.67 -8.03
CA MET A 217 4.27 3.90 -7.46
C MET A 217 4.79 5.32 -7.72
N SER A 218 4.57 5.88 -8.90
CA SER A 218 4.97 7.25 -9.23
C SER A 218 4.32 8.29 -8.30
N SER A 219 3.06 8.08 -7.92
CA SER A 219 2.39 8.93 -6.93
C SER A 219 3.08 8.89 -5.56
N MET A 220 3.47 7.70 -5.09
CA MET A 220 4.18 7.53 -3.81
C MET A 220 5.58 8.14 -3.85
N VAL A 221 6.33 7.88 -4.93
CA VAL A 221 7.67 8.41 -5.14
C VAL A 221 7.64 9.94 -5.21
N LEU A 222 6.64 10.54 -5.86
CA LEU A 222 6.49 12.00 -5.94
C LEU A 222 6.25 12.62 -4.56
N VAL A 223 5.37 12.04 -3.76
CA VAL A 223 5.10 12.52 -2.39
C VAL A 223 6.36 12.40 -1.53
N LEU A 224 7.06 11.26 -1.63
CA LEU A 224 8.28 11.03 -0.88
C LEU A 224 9.41 11.97 -1.29
N SER A 225 9.66 12.13 -2.59
CA SER A 225 10.75 12.97 -3.10
C SER A 225 10.51 14.45 -2.80
N SER A 226 9.25 14.91 -2.86
CA SER A 226 8.85 16.26 -2.44
C SER A 226 9.09 16.48 -0.95
N SER A 227 8.71 15.51 -0.10
CA SER A 227 8.96 15.60 1.34
C SER A 227 10.47 15.58 1.66
N LEU A 228 11.27 14.76 0.98
CA LEU A 228 12.73 14.78 1.13
C LEU A 228 13.34 16.14 0.75
N ALA A 229 12.86 16.79 -0.32
CA ALA A 229 13.38 18.09 -0.75
C ALA A 229 12.89 19.25 0.16
N GLU A 230 11.58 19.39 0.35
CA GLU A 230 10.98 20.55 1.03
C GLU A 230 10.97 20.39 2.57
N ASP A 231 10.69 19.19 3.09
CA ASP A 231 10.51 18.97 4.52
C ASP A 231 11.82 18.59 5.23
N LEU A 232 12.69 17.83 4.56
CA LEU A 232 13.99 17.43 5.09
C LEU A 232 15.10 18.38 4.65
N TYR A 233 15.43 18.43 3.36
CA TYR A 233 16.59 19.16 2.86
C TYR A 233 16.53 20.67 3.10
N LYS A 234 15.48 21.34 2.59
CA LYS A 234 15.32 22.79 2.73
C LYS A 234 15.28 23.22 4.19
N ARG A 235 14.61 22.47 5.05
CA ARG A 235 14.39 22.93 6.43
C ARG A 235 15.56 22.65 7.36
N VAL A 236 16.25 21.53 7.16
CA VAL A 236 17.34 21.09 8.04
C VAL A 236 18.70 21.52 7.51
N PHE A 237 18.95 21.32 6.21
CA PHE A 237 20.27 21.50 5.63
C PHE A 237 20.44 22.88 4.99
N ASN A 238 19.48 23.32 4.16
CA ASN A 238 19.60 24.61 3.47
C ASN A 238 18.27 25.39 3.39
N LYS A 239 18.02 26.27 4.38
CA LYS A 239 16.80 27.10 4.50
C LYS A 239 16.58 28.07 3.34
N LYS A 240 17.63 28.35 2.55
CA LYS A 240 17.59 29.25 1.41
C LYS A 240 17.71 28.51 0.07
N ALA A 241 17.55 27.18 0.07
CA ALA A 241 17.67 26.39 -1.15
C ALA A 241 16.73 26.90 -2.25
N SER A 242 17.29 27.10 -3.44
CA SER A 242 16.55 27.58 -4.60
C SER A 242 15.62 26.49 -5.16
N SER A 243 14.61 26.86 -5.94
CA SER A 243 13.72 25.88 -6.59
C SER A 243 14.47 24.88 -7.48
N LYS A 244 15.58 25.31 -8.12
CA LYS A 244 16.45 24.43 -8.94
C LYS A 244 17.17 23.39 -8.08
N GLU A 245 17.66 23.80 -6.92
CA GLU A 245 18.36 22.93 -5.95
C GLU A 245 17.40 21.92 -5.34
N LEU A 246 16.20 22.34 -4.96
CA LEU A 246 15.16 21.43 -4.42
C LEU A 246 14.71 20.40 -5.45
N LEU A 247 14.58 20.81 -6.71
CA LEU A 247 14.29 19.89 -7.80
C LEU A 247 15.40 18.84 -7.92
N LEU A 248 16.67 19.25 -7.88
CA LEU A 248 17.83 18.36 -7.93
C LEU A 248 17.86 17.37 -6.75
N VAL A 249 17.62 17.84 -5.53
CA VAL A 249 17.52 16.99 -4.33
C VAL A 249 16.37 16.00 -4.43
N SER A 250 15.21 16.43 -4.95
CA SER A 250 14.08 15.54 -5.22
C SER A 250 14.53 14.42 -6.19
N ARG A 251 15.26 14.74 -7.27
CA ARG A 251 15.80 13.72 -8.21
C ARG A 251 16.73 12.72 -7.53
N PHE A 252 17.65 13.20 -6.67
CA PHE A 252 18.54 12.32 -5.91
C PHE A 252 17.76 11.43 -4.93
N GLY A 253 16.73 11.98 -4.28
CA GLY A 253 15.84 11.22 -3.41
C GLY A 253 15.15 10.07 -4.13
N VAL A 254 14.67 10.29 -5.36
CA VAL A 254 14.10 9.23 -6.21
C VAL A 254 15.10 8.11 -6.46
N ILE A 255 16.33 8.46 -6.85
CA ILE A 255 17.39 7.47 -7.11
C ILE A 255 17.72 6.68 -5.84
N LEU A 256 17.88 7.35 -4.71
CA LEU A 256 18.18 6.71 -3.42
C LEU A 256 17.10 5.69 -3.03
N VAL A 257 15.83 6.10 -3.10
CA VAL A 257 14.69 5.25 -2.76
C VAL A 257 14.61 4.06 -3.70
N SER A 258 14.81 4.27 -4.99
CA SER A 258 14.85 3.22 -6.00
C SER A 258 15.94 2.18 -5.73
N VAL A 259 17.14 2.60 -5.33
CA VAL A 259 18.24 1.68 -4.98
C VAL A 259 17.92 0.86 -3.73
N ILE A 260 17.35 1.48 -2.70
CA ILE A 260 16.95 0.76 -1.48
C ILE A 260 15.79 -0.21 -1.77
N ALA A 261 14.79 0.23 -2.55
CA ALA A 261 13.68 -0.61 -2.98
C ALA A 261 14.17 -1.81 -3.81
N PHE A 262 15.16 -1.61 -4.68
CA PHE A 262 15.84 -2.69 -5.41
C PHE A 262 16.49 -3.69 -4.45
N ALA A 263 17.27 -3.21 -3.48
CA ALA A 263 17.93 -4.08 -2.49
C ALA A 263 16.93 -4.94 -1.71
N ILE A 264 15.80 -4.35 -1.28
CA ILE A 264 14.71 -5.07 -0.60
C ILE A 264 14.07 -6.11 -1.53
N ALA A 265 13.82 -5.74 -2.79
CA ALA A 265 13.20 -6.61 -3.78
C ALA A 265 14.07 -7.83 -4.13
N VAL A 266 15.40 -7.63 -4.26
CA VAL A 266 16.36 -8.71 -4.50
C VAL A 266 16.43 -9.66 -3.29
N GLY A 267 16.35 -9.12 -2.09
CA GLY A 267 16.36 -9.91 -0.86
C GLY A 267 15.15 -10.82 -0.66
N LYS A 268 14.07 -10.67 -1.45
CA LYS A 268 12.81 -11.42 -1.33
C LYS A 268 12.32 -11.58 0.12
N ILE A 269 12.48 -10.52 0.92
CA ILE A 269 12.35 -10.56 2.38
C ILE A 269 10.91 -10.92 2.82
N SER A 270 9.91 -10.58 2.01
CA SER A 270 8.51 -10.88 2.30
C SER A 270 7.67 -10.92 1.01
N THR A 271 6.42 -11.37 1.13
CA THR A 271 5.45 -11.35 0.02
C THR A 271 5.04 -9.92 -0.33
N ILE A 272 4.49 -9.71 -1.53
CA ILE A 272 3.92 -8.40 -1.92
C ILE A 272 2.90 -7.94 -0.86
N TYR A 273 2.02 -8.86 -0.41
CA TYR A 273 1.03 -8.56 0.62
C TYR A 273 1.69 -8.12 1.93
N GLY A 274 2.71 -8.83 2.39
CA GLY A 274 3.44 -8.52 3.62
C GLY A 274 4.13 -7.15 3.57
N LEU A 275 4.84 -6.85 2.49
CA LEU A 275 5.51 -5.55 2.31
C LEU A 275 4.51 -4.39 2.27
N VAL A 276 3.40 -4.55 1.53
CA VAL A 276 2.34 -3.54 1.46
C VAL A 276 1.71 -3.35 2.84
N PHE A 277 1.37 -4.44 3.53
CA PHE A 277 0.70 -4.37 4.83
C PHE A 277 1.59 -3.76 5.92
N TYR A 278 2.90 -4.05 5.89
CA TYR A 278 3.88 -3.43 6.78
C TYR A 278 3.95 -1.90 6.57
N ALA A 279 4.13 -1.47 5.32
CA ALA A 279 4.17 -0.05 4.98
C ALA A 279 2.83 0.66 5.30
N TRP A 280 1.71 0.00 4.98
CA TRP A 280 0.37 0.46 5.26
C TRP A 280 0.15 0.70 6.76
N SER A 281 0.62 -0.24 7.58
CA SER A 281 0.48 -0.17 9.04
C SER A 281 1.34 0.94 9.64
N GLY A 282 2.58 1.09 9.18
CA GLY A 282 3.47 2.15 9.63
C GLY A 282 2.95 3.56 9.34
N LEU A 283 2.53 3.80 8.09
CA LEU A 283 1.95 5.09 7.69
C LEU A 283 0.60 5.34 8.41
N GLY A 284 -0.26 4.32 8.44
CA GLY A 284 -1.54 4.33 9.13
C GLY A 284 -1.43 4.74 10.60
N ALA A 285 -0.52 4.12 11.36
CA ALA A 285 -0.33 4.39 12.78
C ALA A 285 0.38 5.73 13.04
N SER A 286 1.27 6.17 12.14
CA SER A 286 2.01 7.42 12.30
C SER A 286 1.13 8.65 12.03
N PHE A 287 0.33 8.61 10.97
CA PHE A 287 -0.41 9.79 10.48
C PHE A 287 -1.92 9.71 10.72
N GLY A 288 -2.51 8.51 10.82
CA GLY A 288 -3.95 8.34 11.02
C GLY A 288 -4.46 8.96 12.33
N PRO A 289 -3.89 8.59 13.50
CA PRO A 289 -4.27 9.19 14.78
C PRO A 289 -4.05 10.70 14.81
N LEU A 290 -2.98 11.18 14.17
CA LEU A 290 -2.67 12.60 14.07
C LEU A 290 -3.76 13.34 13.30
N LEU A 291 -4.16 12.81 12.14
CA LEU A 291 -5.21 13.39 11.32
C LEU A 291 -6.53 13.46 12.09
N LEU A 292 -6.95 12.36 12.73
CA LEU A 292 -8.19 12.32 13.51
C LEU A 292 -8.17 13.30 14.70
N MET A 293 -7.05 13.38 15.42
CA MET A 293 -6.89 14.32 16.53
C MET A 293 -6.84 15.78 16.06
N CYS A 294 -6.28 16.07 14.89
CA CYS A 294 -6.30 17.43 14.33
C CYS A 294 -7.69 17.86 13.86
N LEU A 295 -8.52 16.93 13.37
CA LEU A 295 -9.85 17.23 12.84
C LEU A 295 -10.93 17.26 13.94
N TYR A 296 -10.88 16.31 14.87
CA TYR A 296 -11.94 16.11 15.88
C TYR A 296 -11.46 16.33 17.32
N GLY A 297 -10.15 16.25 17.56
CA GLY A 297 -9.57 16.43 18.89
C GLY A 297 -9.43 17.91 19.24
N ARG A 298 -10.04 18.31 20.37
CA ARG A 298 -9.67 19.58 21.01
C ARG A 298 -8.41 19.30 21.83
N ASN A 299 -7.33 20.08 21.60
CA ASN A 299 -6.11 20.15 22.41
C ASN A 299 -4.87 19.30 22.02
N ILE A 300 -4.66 18.99 20.73
CA ILE A 300 -3.35 18.48 20.28
C ILE A 300 -2.33 19.62 20.19
N ASN A 301 -1.08 19.38 20.62
CA ASN A 301 0.01 20.33 20.46
C ASN A 301 1.20 19.72 19.70
N LYS A 302 2.20 20.55 19.37
CA LYS A 302 3.35 20.14 18.55
C LYS A 302 4.16 18.98 19.13
N TYR A 303 4.24 18.86 20.46
CA TYR A 303 5.00 17.80 21.12
C TYR A 303 4.24 16.48 21.08
N GLY A 304 2.92 16.53 21.33
CA GLY A 304 2.05 15.36 21.18
C GLY A 304 2.05 14.84 19.75
N ALA A 305 1.94 15.72 18.76
CA ALA A 305 2.00 15.34 17.35
C ALA A 305 3.31 14.59 16.99
N ILE A 306 4.46 15.09 17.42
CA ILE A 306 5.76 14.43 17.17
C ILE A 306 5.82 13.07 17.85
N CYS A 307 5.44 13.00 19.13
CA CYS A 307 5.47 11.75 19.89
C CYS A 307 4.57 10.69 19.25
N GLY A 308 3.37 11.08 18.84
CA GLY A 308 2.44 10.21 18.14
C GLY A 308 2.98 9.64 16.83
N ILE A 309 3.53 10.49 15.96
CA ILE A 309 4.14 10.07 14.69
C ILE A 309 5.23 9.01 14.95
N ILE A 310 6.13 9.29 15.91
CA ILE A 310 7.26 8.40 16.21
C ILE A 310 6.78 7.10 16.85
N VAL A 311 5.93 7.18 17.88
CA VAL A 311 5.42 5.98 18.59
C VAL A 311 4.61 5.11 17.65
N GLY A 312 3.72 5.68 16.84
CA GLY A 312 2.95 4.92 15.85
C GLY A 312 3.84 4.20 14.85
N GLY A 313 4.81 4.91 14.27
CA GLY A 313 5.76 4.33 13.33
C GLY A 313 6.63 3.23 13.96
N VAL A 314 7.21 3.49 15.13
CA VAL A 314 8.09 2.53 15.82
C VAL A 314 7.33 1.29 16.27
N VAL A 315 6.15 1.45 16.87
CA VAL A 315 5.36 0.30 17.32
C VAL A 315 4.93 -0.55 16.12
N ALA A 316 4.48 0.05 15.03
CA ALA A 316 4.13 -0.69 13.81
C ALA A 316 5.33 -1.41 13.19
N ALA A 317 6.50 -0.75 13.17
CA ALA A 317 7.74 -1.31 12.61
C ALA A 317 8.31 -2.46 13.45
N ALA A 318 8.26 -2.34 14.78
CA ALA A 318 8.78 -3.35 15.70
C ALA A 318 7.79 -4.51 15.92
N TRP A 319 6.51 -4.34 15.57
CA TRP A 319 5.48 -5.34 15.84
C TRP A 319 5.77 -6.73 15.27
N PRO A 320 6.29 -6.90 14.03
CA PRO A 320 6.62 -8.24 13.53
C PRO A 320 7.71 -8.93 14.36
N LEU A 321 8.63 -8.18 14.99
CA LEU A 321 9.63 -8.75 15.89
C LEU A 321 8.99 -9.24 17.19
N LEU A 322 7.96 -8.53 17.67
CA LEU A 322 7.21 -8.92 18.86
C LEU A 322 6.31 -10.13 18.60
N ASP A 323 5.64 -10.17 17.45
CA ASP A 323 4.77 -11.28 17.06
C ASP A 323 5.54 -12.60 16.91
N ASN A 324 6.81 -12.54 16.48
CA ASN A 324 7.70 -13.70 16.46
C ASN A 324 7.99 -14.28 17.86
N VAL A 325 7.89 -13.48 18.93
CA VAL A 325 8.14 -13.89 20.32
C VAL A 325 6.84 -14.22 21.05
N LEU A 326 5.79 -13.44 20.78
CA LEU A 326 4.45 -13.58 21.33
C LEU A 326 3.49 -13.63 20.14
N PRO A 327 3.09 -14.82 19.63
CA PRO A 327 2.20 -14.95 18.49
C PRO A 327 0.79 -14.54 18.89
N LEU A 328 0.57 -13.23 18.96
CA LEU A 328 -0.63 -12.60 19.47
C LEU A 328 -1.77 -12.64 18.45
N ALA A 329 -1.48 -13.05 17.20
CA ALA A 329 -2.40 -13.08 16.07
C ALA A 329 -3.08 -11.72 15.81
N ILE A 330 -2.45 -10.63 16.25
CA ILE A 330 -2.95 -9.27 16.09
C ILE A 330 -2.09 -8.60 15.02
N PRO A 331 -2.69 -8.08 13.93
CA PRO A 331 -1.97 -7.29 12.94
C PRO A 331 -1.32 -6.05 13.58
N PRO A 332 -0.26 -5.51 12.97
CA PRO A 332 0.54 -4.42 13.55
C PRO A 332 -0.19 -3.08 13.65
N LEU A 333 -1.14 -2.78 12.75
CA LEU A 333 -1.77 -1.46 12.73
C LEU A 333 -2.61 -1.16 13.99
N PRO A 334 -3.62 -1.96 14.39
CA PRO A 334 -4.48 -1.61 15.54
C PRO A 334 -3.72 -1.25 16.83
N PRO A 335 -2.76 -2.05 17.33
CA PRO A 335 -2.03 -1.70 18.55
C PRO A 335 -1.13 -0.48 18.36
N ALA A 336 -0.48 -0.33 17.20
CA ALA A 336 0.33 0.84 16.89
C ALA A 336 -0.51 2.13 16.79
N PHE A 337 -1.72 2.03 16.24
CA PHE A 337 -2.67 3.14 16.14
C PHE A 337 -3.12 3.60 17.53
N VAL A 338 -3.45 2.66 18.42
CA VAL A 338 -3.81 2.95 19.81
C VAL A 338 -2.63 3.55 20.57
N ALA A 339 -1.43 2.98 20.45
CA ALA A 339 -0.23 3.51 21.10
C ALA A 339 0.10 4.94 20.64
N SER A 340 -0.03 5.21 19.35
CA SER A 340 0.11 6.55 18.76
C SER A 340 -0.94 7.52 19.30
N PHE A 341 -2.21 7.13 19.33
CA PHE A 341 -3.29 7.96 19.86
C PHE A 341 -3.09 8.31 21.35
N LEU A 342 -2.79 7.30 22.17
CA LEU A 342 -2.56 7.48 23.61
C LEU A 342 -1.33 8.35 23.88
N SER A 343 -0.23 8.14 23.15
CA SER A 343 0.98 8.96 23.33
C SER A 343 0.72 10.42 22.93
N MET A 344 -0.02 10.67 21.84
CA MET A 344 -0.44 12.03 21.46
C MET A 344 -1.25 12.70 22.57
N TRP A 345 -2.22 11.98 23.14
CA TRP A 345 -3.11 12.50 24.16
C TRP A 345 -2.36 12.82 25.46
N VAL A 346 -1.59 11.86 25.98
CA VAL A 346 -0.81 12.00 27.22
C VAL A 346 0.22 13.12 27.10
N VAL A 347 1.00 13.15 26.01
CA VAL A 347 2.04 14.17 25.84
C VAL A 347 1.44 15.55 25.60
N SER A 348 0.33 15.66 24.85
CA SER A 348 -0.34 16.95 24.64
C SER A 348 -0.89 17.52 25.95
N TYR A 349 -1.44 16.65 26.81
CA TYR A 349 -1.93 17.05 28.13
C TYR A 349 -0.78 17.46 29.06
N ALA A 350 0.29 16.66 29.13
CA ALA A 350 1.45 16.96 29.97
C ALA A 350 2.18 18.25 29.57
N THR A 351 2.19 18.59 28.28
CA THR A 351 2.91 19.77 27.76
C THR A 351 2.03 21.00 27.53
N ARG A 352 0.77 20.98 27.98
CA ARG A 352 -0.22 22.05 27.76
C ARG A 352 0.23 23.42 28.26
N ARG A 353 0.84 23.48 29.46
CA ARG A 353 1.38 24.74 30.05
C ARG A 353 2.53 25.33 29.23
N ARG A 354 3.41 24.47 28.70
CA ARG A 354 4.58 24.86 27.90
C ARG A 354 4.23 25.32 26.48
N ALA A 355 3.11 24.82 25.95
CA ALA A 355 2.57 25.26 24.67
C ALA A 355 1.91 26.64 24.77
N ALA A 356 1.18 26.91 25.86
CA ALA A 356 0.57 28.22 26.13
C ALA A 356 1.62 29.34 26.31
N SER A 357 2.73 29.06 27.01
CA SER A 357 3.81 30.03 27.25
C SER A 357 4.68 30.35 26.04
N LEU A 358 4.54 29.63 24.93
CA LEU A 358 5.26 29.87 23.66
C LEU A 358 4.37 30.57 22.61
N ALA A 359 3.08 30.77 22.93
CA ALA A 359 2.10 31.45 22.07
C ALA A 359 1.86 32.91 22.48
N THR A 360 2.27 33.28 23.70
CA THR A 360 2.54 34.65 24.16
C THR A 360 3.98 35.00 23.87
#